data_AF-W2KM90-F1
#
_entry.id   AF-W2KM90-F1
#
_cell.length_a   1.000
_cell.length_b   1.000
_cell.length_c   1.000
_cell.angle_alpha   90.00
_cell.angle_beta   90.00
_cell.angle_gamma   90.00
#
_symmetry.space_group_name_H-M   'P 1'
#
loop_
_entity.id
_entity.type
_entity.pdbx_description
1 polymer ?
#
loop_
_entity_poly.entity_id
_entity_poly.type
_entity_poly.pdbx_seq_one_letter_code
_entity_poly.pdbx_strand_id
1 'polypeptide(L)' 'MTNKLLGQSISMCGTTRFVWDPVCRRVSSVLAQSDMLTLMIRLLGSLENVSRVFEGALISPDFRLNPNH' A
#
# COMPACT_ATOMS: atom_id res chain seq x y z
N MET A 1 -7.93 16.46 -11.72
CA MET A 1 -6.50 16.05 -11.70
C MET A 1 -6.30 14.59 -11.28
N THR A 2 -7.36 13.78 -11.12
CA THR A 2 -7.33 12.33 -10.79
C THR A 2 -7.25 11.39 -12.01
N ASN A 3 -7.33 11.90 -13.23
CA ASN A 3 -7.31 11.08 -14.46
C ASN A 3 -6.01 10.29 -14.65
N LYS A 4 -4.92 10.62 -13.96
CA LYS A 4 -3.64 9.89 -14.07
C LYS A 4 -3.74 8.44 -13.58
N LEU A 5 -4.61 8.16 -12.62
CA LEU A 5 -4.80 6.83 -12.05
C LEU A 5 -5.91 6.04 -12.77
N LEU A 6 -6.85 6.73 -13.40
CA LEU A 6 -8.00 6.11 -14.04
C LEU A 6 -7.54 5.26 -15.24
N GLY A 7 -7.85 3.97 -15.20
CA GLY A 7 -7.46 3.02 -16.25
C GLY A 7 -5.99 2.63 -16.24
N GLN A 8 -5.22 3.03 -15.22
CA GLN A 8 -3.80 2.68 -15.13
C GLN A 8 -3.60 1.39 -14.32
N SER A 9 -2.88 0.43 -14.90
CA SER A 9 -2.37 -0.72 -14.15
C SER A 9 -1.04 -0.35 -13.51
N ILE A 10 -0.98 -0.39 -12.18
CA ILE A 10 0.21 -0.11 -11.41
C ILE A 10 0.84 -1.43 -10.96
N SER A 11 2.07 -1.70 -11.41
CA SER A 11 2.88 -2.81 -10.91
C SER A 11 3.90 -2.27 -9.91
N MET A 12 4.00 -2.94 -8.77
CA MET A 12 4.84 -2.52 -7.66
C MET A 12 5.64 -3.70 -7.11
N CYS A 13 6.91 -3.46 -6.79
CA CYS A 13 7.74 -4.45 -6.13
C CYS A 13 7.46 -4.43 -4.62
N GLY A 14 7.20 -5.59 -4.06
CA GLY A 14 6.90 -5.72 -2.64
C GLY A 14 7.41 -7.02 -2.07
N THR A 15 7.43 -7.09 -0.75
CA THR A 15 7.72 -8.31 0.00
C THR A 15 6.56 -8.61 0.93
N THR A 16 6.26 -9.90 1.08
CA THR A 16 5.27 -10.38 2.04
C THR A 16 5.95 -11.38 2.96
N ARG A 17 5.82 -11.13 4.26
CA ARG A 17 6.31 -12.02 5.32
C ARG A 17 5.11 -12.67 6.01
N PHE A 18 5.10 -14.00 5.99
CA PHE A 18 4.17 -14.80 6.78
C PHE A 18 4.83 -15.16 8.11
N VAL A 19 4.21 -14.76 9.21
CA VAL A 19 4.66 -15.12 10.55
C VAL A 19 3.93 -16.40 10.95
N TRP A 20 4.68 -17.45 11.22
CA TRP A 20 4.15 -18.75 11.62
C TRP A 20 4.08 -18.86 13.15
N ASP A 21 2.93 -19.28 13.67
CA ASP A 21 2.77 -19.69 15.06
C ASP A 21 2.89 -21.23 15.16
N PRO A 22 3.97 -21.73 15.80
CA PRO A 22 4.19 -23.17 15.93
C PRO A 22 3.26 -23.84 16.94
N VAL A 23 2.72 -23.09 17.92
CA VAL A 23 1.82 -23.62 18.96
C VAL A 23 0.46 -23.91 18.35
N CYS A 24 -0.10 -22.93 17.64
CA CYS A 24 -1.39 -23.07 16.98
C CYS A 24 -1.32 -23.70 15.58
N ARG A 25 -0.11 -24.03 15.10
CA ARG A 25 0.21 -24.60 13.77
C ARG A 25 -0.45 -23.84 12.62
N ARG A 26 -0.40 -22.51 12.67
CA ARG A 26 -1.02 -21.65 11.66
C ARG A 26 -0.24 -20.35 11.47
N VAL A 27 -0.51 -19.63 10.39
CA VAL A 27 -0.01 -18.26 10.22
C VAL A 27 -0.71 -17.35 11.24
N SER A 28 0.06 -16.62 12.03
CA SER A 28 -0.43 -15.66 13.02
C SER A 28 -0.46 -14.23 12.52
N SER A 29 0.36 -13.90 11.51
CA SER A 29 0.38 -12.56 10.93
C SER A 29 0.88 -12.58 9.49
N VAL A 30 0.39 -11.64 8.69
CA VAL A 30 0.86 -11.36 7.35
C VAL A 30 1.31 -9.90 7.33
N LEU A 31 2.59 -9.69 7.07
CA LEU A 31 3.20 -8.37 6.98
C LEU A 31 3.57 -8.11 5.53
N ALA A 32 2.92 -7.14 4.91
CA ALA A 32 3.24 -6.68 3.56
C ALA A 32 4.02 -5.35 3.64
N GLN A 33 4.99 -5.21 2.76
CA GLN A 33 5.74 -3.97 2.57
C GLN A 33 6.00 -3.76 1.09
N SER A 34 5.87 -2.52 0.62
CA SER A 34 6.21 -2.13 -0.74
C SER A 34 6.65 -0.66 -0.83
N ASP A 35 7.15 -0.25 -1.99
CA ASP A 35 7.61 1.11 -2.28
C ASP A 35 6.51 2.02 -2.86
N MET A 36 5.25 1.84 -2.44
CA MET A 36 4.07 2.47 -3.04
C MET A 36 4.16 4.00 -3.05
N LEU A 37 4.64 4.60 -1.96
CA LEU A 37 4.83 6.05 -1.87
C LEU A 37 5.73 6.58 -2.99
N THR A 38 6.89 5.94 -3.23
CA THR A 38 7.83 6.33 -4.29
C THR A 38 7.17 6.24 -5.66
N LEU A 39 6.44 5.16 -5.92
CA LEU A 39 5.71 4.97 -7.17
C LEU A 39 4.66 6.08 -7.38
N MET A 40 3.87 6.39 -6.35
CA MET A 40 2.80 7.38 -6.43
C MET A 40 3.34 8.80 -6.60
N ILE A 41 4.46 9.14 -5.96
CA ILE A 41 5.16 10.41 -6.18
C ILE A 41 5.63 10.52 -7.64
N ARG A 42 6.25 9.47 -8.19
CA ARG A 42 6.72 9.45 -9.59
C ARG A 42 5.56 9.61 -10.58
N LEU A 43 4.41 9.04 -10.28
CA LEU A 43 3.24 9.10 -11.15
C LEU A 43 2.52 10.46 -11.07
N LEU A 44 2.24 10.92 -9.86
CA LEU A 44 1.42 12.10 -9.62
C LEU A 44 2.24 13.39 -9.69
N GLY A 45 3.54 13.32 -9.43
CA GLY A 45 4.50 14.42 -9.49
C GLY A 45 4.39 15.41 -8.33
N SER A 46 3.57 15.12 -7.31
CA SER A 46 3.35 15.98 -6.16
C SER A 46 2.91 15.17 -4.94
N LEU A 47 3.52 15.45 -3.79
CA LEU A 47 3.15 14.85 -2.52
C LEU A 47 1.73 15.25 -2.08
N GLU A 48 1.27 16.46 -2.43
CA GLU A 48 -0.11 16.91 -2.17
C GLU A 48 -1.13 16.02 -2.89
N ASN A 49 -0.86 15.70 -4.16
CA ASN A 49 -1.72 14.80 -4.94
C ASN A 49 -1.69 13.37 -4.40
N VAL A 50 -0.54 12.90 -3.92
CA VAL A 50 -0.44 11.61 -3.23
C VAL A 50 -1.30 11.63 -1.98
N SER A 51 -1.16 12.65 -1.12
CA SER A 51 -1.96 12.77 0.11
C SER A 51 -3.46 12.73 -0.16
N ARG A 52 -3.93 13.40 -1.21
CA ARG A 52 -5.36 13.38 -1.61
C ARG A 52 -5.85 12.02 -2.07
N VAL A 53 -5.01 11.24 -2.75
CA VAL A 53 -5.37 9.87 -3.19
C VAL A 53 -5.49 8.92 -2.00
N PHE A 54 -4.69 9.14 -0.95
CA PHE A 54 -4.71 8.32 0.26
C PHE A 54 -5.66 8.84 1.34
N GLU A 55 -6.32 9.98 1.11
CA GLU A 55 -7.36 10.50 2.00
C GLU A 55 -8.56 9.55 1.98
N GLY A 56 -8.83 8.88 3.10
CA GLY A 56 -9.88 7.85 3.21
C GLY A 56 -9.55 6.50 2.56
N ALA A 57 -8.30 6.28 2.14
CA ALA A 57 -7.88 5.00 1.57
C ALA A 57 -7.70 3.93 2.67
N LEU A 58 -8.09 2.69 2.35
CA LEU A 58 -7.94 1.51 3.23
C LEU A 58 -6.48 1.09 3.42
N ILE A 59 -5.59 1.51 2.53
CA ILE A 59 -4.18 1.16 2.52
C ILE A 59 -3.39 2.46 2.63
N SER A 60 -2.37 2.49 3.49
CA SER A 60 -1.45 3.63 3.59
C SER A 60 -0.41 3.63 2.47
N PRO A 61 0.29 4.76 2.22
CA PRO A 61 1.40 4.81 1.27
C PRO A 61 2.56 3.85 1.56
N ASP A 62 2.64 3.31 2.78
CA ASP A 62 3.61 2.27 3.18
C ASP A 62 3.05 0.84 3.02
N PHE A 63 1.92 0.72 2.32
CA PHE A 63 1.23 -0.53 1.99
C PHE A 63 0.75 -1.32 3.22
N ARG A 64 0.33 -0.60 4.26
CA ARG A 64 -0.30 -1.17 5.45
C ARG A 64 -1.79 -0.91 5.42
N LEU A 65 -2.58 -1.90 5.84
CA LEU A 65 -4.00 -1.69 6.08
C LEU A 65 -4.18 -0.67 7.20
N ASN A 66 -5.04 0.32 6.98
CA ASN A 66 -5.41 1.31 7.97
C ASN A 66 -6.53 0.72 8.84
N PRO A 67 -6.29 0.41 10.13
CA PRO A 67 -7.29 -0.21 10.98
C PRO A 67 -8.38 0.75 11.48
N ASN A 68 -8.24 2.05 11.17
CA ASN A 68 -9.13 3.12 11.63
C ASN A 68 -10.25 3.46 10.63
N HIS A 69 -10.47 2.59 9.65
CA HIS A 69 -11.55 2.68 8.67
C HIS A 69 -12.35 1.37 8.63
#